data_AF-A0A7W1WVC6-F1
#
_entry.id   AF-A0A7W1WVC6-F1
#
_cell.length_a   1.000
_cell.length_b   1.000
_cell.length_c   1.000
_cell.angle_alpha   90.00
_cell.angle_beta   90.00
_cell.angle_gamma   90.00
#
_symmetry.space_group_name_H-M   'P 1'
#
loop_
_entity.id
_entity.type
_entity.pdbx_description
1 polymer ?
#
loop_
_entity_poly.entity_id
_entity_poly.type
_entity_poly.pdbx_seq_one_letter_code
_entity_poly.pdbx_strand_id
1 'polypeptide(L)'
;MATPLTETQWRQHFDAATEVYAQLKALALLPLDEEANAGPALQHWTQLMVSLDVNRLEGDPAFAAPLLEQLQVMNEELRQHFTDRRDALGQAFKQQKKNHAGIDAYRGS
;
A
#
# COMPACT_ATOMS: atom_id res chain seq x y z
N MET A 1 8.27 -20.95 21.51
CA MET A 1 9.34 -20.93 20.48
C MET A 1 8.67 -20.71 19.14
N ALA A 2 9.08 -19.71 18.37
CA ALA A 2 8.53 -19.49 17.04
C ALA A 2 9.00 -20.62 16.11
N THR A 3 8.09 -21.16 15.29
CA THR A 3 8.46 -22.21 14.33
C THR A 3 9.43 -21.63 13.30
N PRO A 4 10.57 -22.29 13.07
CA PRO A 4 11.50 -21.88 12.04
C PRO A 4 10.87 -22.03 10.64
N LEU A 5 11.30 -21.18 9.70
CA LEU A 5 10.78 -21.08 8.33
C LEU A 5 11.77 -21.69 7.36
N THR A 6 11.27 -22.56 6.49
CA THR A 6 12.04 -23.01 5.32
C THR A 6 12.12 -21.90 4.27
N GLU A 7 13.11 -21.96 3.37
CA GLU A 7 13.20 -21.06 2.22
C GLU A 7 11.88 -21.05 1.40
N THR A 8 11.29 -22.23 1.17
CA THR A 8 10.02 -22.35 0.43
C THR A 8 8.88 -21.59 1.12
N GLN A 9 8.74 -21.71 2.44
CA GLN A 9 7.69 -20.99 3.18
C GLN A 9 7.94 -19.48 3.17
N TRP A 10 9.19 -19.06 3.29
CA TRP A 10 9.55 -17.65 3.21
C TRP A 10 9.22 -17.07 1.82
N ARG A 11 9.56 -17.79 0.74
CA ARG A 11 9.21 -17.40 -0.63
C ARG A 11 7.71 -17.34 -0.85
N GLN A 12 6.93 -18.25 -0.29
CA GLN A 12 5.46 -18.19 -0.34
C GLN A 12 4.92 -16.92 0.33
N HIS A 13 5.47 -16.51 1.49
CA HIS A 13 5.10 -15.24 2.12
C HIS A 13 5.48 -14.04 1.25
N PHE A 14 6.62 -14.11 0.54
CA PHE A 14 7.06 -13.05 -0.37
C PHE A 14 6.14 -12.93 -1.59
N ASP A 15 5.76 -14.05 -2.19
CA ASP A 15 4.83 -14.09 -3.32
C ASP A 15 3.47 -13.52 -2.90
N ALA A 16 2.96 -13.93 -1.74
CA ALA A 16 1.74 -13.38 -1.16
C ALA A 16 1.85 -11.87 -0.90
N ALA A 17 3.00 -11.38 -0.42
CA ALA A 17 3.21 -9.95 -0.23
C ALA A 17 3.14 -9.20 -1.57
N THR A 18 3.76 -9.75 -2.62
CA THR A 18 3.74 -9.18 -3.97
C THR A 18 2.31 -9.07 -4.53
N GLU A 19 1.47 -10.08 -4.29
CA GLU A 19 0.05 -10.04 -4.66
C GLU A 19 -0.71 -8.94 -3.91
N VAL A 20 -0.50 -8.80 -2.60
CA VAL A 20 -1.13 -7.75 -1.79
C VAL A 20 -0.63 -6.37 -2.22
N TYR A 21 0.64 -6.22 -2.57
CA TYR A 21 1.18 -4.99 -3.17
C TYR A 21 0.42 -4.62 -4.44
N ALA A 22 0.19 -5.57 -5.36
CA ALA A 22 -0.55 -5.31 -6.59
C ALA A 22 -1.99 -4.83 -6.30
N GLN A 23 -2.65 -5.42 -5.31
CA GLN A 23 -3.98 -5.00 -4.85
C GLN A 23 -3.96 -3.58 -4.28
N LEU A 24 -3.01 -3.28 -3.39
CA LEU A 24 -2.86 -1.96 -2.78
C LEU A 24 -2.56 -0.88 -3.83
N LYS A 25 -1.71 -1.20 -4.81
CA LYS A 25 -1.40 -0.32 -5.93
C LYS A 25 -2.65 -0.03 -6.77
N ALA A 26 -3.43 -1.06 -7.10
CA ALA A 26 -4.68 -0.88 -7.84
C ALA A 26 -5.65 0.04 -7.08
N LEU A 27 -5.80 -0.16 -5.76
CA LEU A 27 -6.63 0.70 -4.91
C LEU A 27 -6.15 2.16 -4.87
N ALA A 28 -4.83 2.38 -4.82
CA ALA A 28 -4.28 3.73 -4.82
C ALA A 28 -4.54 4.46 -6.15
N LEU A 29 -4.56 3.72 -7.26
CA LEU A 29 -4.76 4.22 -8.62
C LEU A 29 -6.22 4.26 -9.08
N LEU A 30 -7.18 3.88 -8.23
CA LEU A 30 -8.60 4.01 -8.56
C LEU A 30 -8.97 5.47 -8.91
N PRO A 31 -10.04 5.70 -9.67
CA PRO A 31 -10.62 7.04 -9.78
C PRO A 31 -10.92 7.65 -8.39
N LEU A 32 -10.90 8.98 -8.29
CA LEU A 32 -11.08 9.69 -7.01
C LEU A 32 -12.52 9.67 -6.50
N ASP A 33 -13.48 9.43 -7.39
CA ASP A 33 -14.90 9.25 -7.13
C ASP A 33 -15.27 7.82 -6.71
N GLU A 34 -14.31 6.89 -6.77
CA GLU A 34 -14.47 5.53 -6.25
C GLU A 34 -13.91 5.39 -4.82
N GLU A 35 -14.63 4.62 -4.00
CA GLU A 35 -14.21 4.32 -2.63
C GLU A 35 -13.06 3.30 -2.63
N ALA A 36 -11.87 3.75 -2.20
CA ALA A 36 -10.71 2.88 -2.03
C ALA A 36 -10.68 2.31 -0.61
N ASN A 37 -11.24 1.11 -0.41
CA ASN A 37 -11.16 0.41 0.87
C ASN A 37 -9.82 -0.35 1.01
N ALA A 38 -8.75 0.37 1.36
CA ALA A 38 -7.41 -0.21 1.55
C ALA A 38 -7.19 -0.91 2.89
N GLY A 39 -8.11 -0.78 3.86
CA GLY A 39 -7.92 -1.26 5.23
C GLY A 39 -7.55 -2.75 5.33
N PRO A 40 -8.34 -3.68 4.75
CA PRO A 40 -8.05 -5.11 4.81
C PRO A 40 -6.72 -5.49 4.14
N ALA A 41 -6.43 -4.91 2.97
CA ALA A 41 -5.20 -5.18 2.22
C ALA A 41 -3.96 -4.63 2.96
N LEU A 42 -4.06 -3.46 3.59
CA LEU A 42 -2.99 -2.89 4.42
C LEU A 42 -2.70 -3.75 5.65
N GLN A 43 -3.74 -4.28 6.30
CA GLN A 43 -3.57 -5.18 7.43
C GLN A 43 -2.87 -6.47 7.00
N HIS A 44 -3.27 -7.05 5.88
CA HIS A 44 -2.64 -8.27 5.34
C HIS A 44 -1.18 -8.02 4.93
N TRP A 45 -0.89 -6.92 4.25
CA TRP A 45 0.48 -6.50 3.93
C TRP A 45 1.35 -6.38 5.19
N THR A 46 0.85 -5.71 6.23
CA THR A 46 1.58 -5.55 7.49
C THR A 46 1.88 -6.89 8.16
N GLN A 47 0.92 -7.82 8.13
CA GLN A 47 1.11 -9.18 8.66
C GLN A 47 2.18 -9.96 7.88
N LEU A 48 2.17 -9.87 6.55
CA LEU A 48 3.16 -10.52 5.68
C LEU A 48 4.56 -9.93 5.85
N MET A 49 4.68 -8.60 5.98
CA MET A 49 5.98 -7.96 6.24
C MET A 49 6.60 -8.42 7.58
N VAL A 50 5.78 -8.67 8.59
CA VAL A 50 6.23 -9.24 9.88
C VAL A 50 6.58 -10.72 9.76
N SER A 51 5.93 -11.47 8.87
CA SER A 51 6.21 -12.90 8.67
C SER A 51 7.49 -13.16 7.87
N LEU A 52 7.99 -12.17 7.14
CA LEU A 52 9.24 -12.20 6.35
C LEU A 52 10.49 -11.92 7.19
N ASP A 53 10.60 -12.58 8.35
CA ASP A 53 11.75 -12.43 9.26
C ASP A 53 12.87 -13.41 8.91
N VAL A 54 14.02 -12.88 8.48
CA VAL A 54 15.21 -13.66 8.13
C VAL A 54 15.84 -14.38 9.33
N ASN A 55 15.61 -13.91 10.56
CA ASN A 55 16.11 -14.58 11.77
C ASN A 55 15.38 -15.91 12.04
N ARG A 56 14.26 -16.15 11.36
CA ARG A 56 13.49 -17.38 11.46
C ARG A 56 13.86 -18.41 10.40
N LEU A 57 14.74 -18.08 9.45
CA LEU A 57 15.11 -18.98 8.35
C LEU A 57 15.93 -20.18 8.85
N GLU A 58 15.56 -21.37 8.38
CA GLU A 58 16.38 -22.57 8.49
C GLU A 58 17.46 -22.54 7.40
N GLY A 59 18.69 -22.22 7.78
CA GLY A 59 19.85 -22.25 6.88
C GLY A 59 20.35 -20.88 6.46
N ASP A 60 20.94 -20.80 5.26
CA ASP A 60 21.61 -19.60 4.76
C ASP A 60 20.58 -18.57 4.22
N PRO A 61 20.51 -17.35 4.78
CA PRO A 61 19.59 -16.30 4.34
C PRO A 61 20.06 -15.53 3.09
N ALA A 62 21.16 -15.94 2.43
CA ALA A 62 21.72 -15.20 1.29
C ALA A 62 20.71 -14.90 0.16
N PHE A 63 19.72 -15.76 -0.05
CA PHE A 63 18.67 -15.54 -1.06
C PHE A 63 17.71 -14.39 -0.72
N ALA A 64 17.56 -14.04 0.56
CA ALA A 64 16.54 -13.11 1.04
C ALA A 64 16.93 -11.64 0.81
N ALA A 65 18.23 -11.31 0.81
CA ALA A 65 18.71 -9.94 0.67
C ALA A 65 18.16 -9.19 -0.57
N PRO A 66 18.27 -9.71 -1.81
CA PRO A 66 17.71 -9.03 -2.97
C PRO A 66 16.17 -8.97 -2.96
N LEU A 67 15.50 -9.90 -2.27
CA LEU A 67 14.03 -9.91 -2.16
C LEU A 67 13.56 -8.88 -1.13
N LEU A 68 14.28 -8.70 -0.03
CA LEU A 68 14.01 -7.63 0.94
C LEU A 68 14.18 -6.24 0.32
N GLU A 69 15.17 -6.05 -0.55
CA GLU A 69 15.33 -4.80 -1.31
C GLU A 69 14.12 -4.53 -2.21
N GLN A 70 13.60 -5.57 -2.89
CA GLN A 70 12.37 -5.44 -3.67
C GLN A 70 11.17 -5.03 -2.80
N LEU A 71 11.01 -5.59 -1.61
CA LEU A 71 9.93 -5.20 -0.69
C LEU A 71 10.07 -3.74 -0.22
N GLN A 72 11.30 -3.25 -0.02
CA GLN A 72 11.53 -1.86 0.33
C GLN A 72 11.10 -0.91 -0.79
N VAL A 73 11.44 -1.24 -2.04
CA VAL A 73 11.01 -0.49 -3.22
C VAL A 73 9.48 -0.50 -3.32
N MET A 74 8.84 -1.67 -3.21
CA MET A 74 7.38 -1.79 -3.24
C MET A 74 6.70 -0.93 -2.16
N ASN A 75 7.26 -0.89 -0.95
CA ASN A 75 6.72 -0.09 0.14
C ASN A 75 6.83 1.42 -0.13
N GLU A 76 7.96 1.88 -0.68
CA GLU A 76 8.14 3.28 -1.05
C GLU A 76 7.20 3.68 -2.19
N GLU A 77 7.01 2.82 -3.19
CA GLU A 77 6.04 3.05 -4.26
C GLU A 77 4.60 3.15 -3.75
N LEU A 78 4.19 2.25 -2.84
CA LEU A 78 2.86 2.33 -2.22
C LEU A 78 2.69 3.64 -1.44
N ARG A 79 3.70 4.03 -0.65
CA ARG A 79 3.69 5.31 0.08
C ARG A 79 3.53 6.49 -0.88
N GLN A 80 4.25 6.49 -2.00
CA GLN A 80 4.13 7.54 -3.00
C GLN A 80 2.72 7.58 -3.60
N HIS A 81 2.18 6.43 -4.06
CA HIS A 81 0.86 6.37 -4.67
C HIS A 81 -0.26 6.82 -3.73
N PHE A 82 -0.25 6.41 -2.45
CA PHE A 82 -1.25 6.87 -1.48
C PHE A 82 -1.08 8.34 -1.10
N THR A 83 0.14 8.86 -1.12
CA THR A 83 0.41 10.30 -0.93
C THR A 83 -0.20 11.11 -2.07
N ASP A 84 0.06 10.71 -3.31
CA ASP A 84 -0.46 11.36 -4.51
C ASP A 84 -1.99 11.32 -4.53
N ARG A 85 -2.59 10.16 -4.20
CA ARG A 85 -4.05 10.03 -4.08
C ARG A 85 -4.63 10.99 -3.05
N ARG A 86 -4.04 11.04 -1.84
CA ARG A 86 -4.49 11.94 -0.76
C ARG A 86 -4.42 13.40 -1.19
N ASP A 87 -3.34 13.79 -1.85
CA ASP A 87 -3.14 15.16 -2.28
C ASP A 87 -4.13 15.54 -3.39
N ALA A 88 -4.40 14.63 -4.32
CA ALA A 88 -5.42 14.80 -5.36
C ALA A 88 -6.84 14.94 -4.77
N LEU A 89 -7.22 14.11 -3.79
CA LEU A 89 -8.48 14.25 -3.05
C LEU A 89 -8.58 15.60 -2.34
N GLY A 90 -7.48 16.05 -1.71
CA GLY A 90 -7.41 17.34 -1.04
C GLY A 90 -7.58 18.52 -2.01
N GLN A 91 -7.05 18.42 -3.23
CA GLN A 91 -7.24 19.43 -4.28
C GLN A 91 -8.68 19.43 -4.81
N ALA A 92 -9.26 18.25 -5.08
CA ALA A 92 -10.64 18.12 -5.53
C ALA A 92 -11.63 18.72 -4.51
N PHE A 93 -11.43 18.44 -3.22
CA PHE A 93 -12.24 19.03 -2.14
C PHE A 93 -12.14 20.55 -2.07
N LYS A 94 -10.91 21.11 -2.19
CA LYS A 94 -10.70 22.57 -2.25
C LYS A 94 -11.41 23.19 -3.45
N GLN A 95 -11.36 22.55 -4.61
CA GLN A 95 -12.03 23.02 -5.81
C GLN A 95 -13.55 22.99 -5.66
N GLN A 96 -14.10 21.91 -5.09
CA GLN A 96 -15.53 21.79 -4.81
C GLN A 96 -16.01 22.93 -3.89
N LYS A 97 -15.26 23.22 -2.81
CA LYS A 97 -15.58 24.32 -1.90
C LYS A 97 -15.58 25.69 -2.60
N LYS A 98 -14.62 25.94 -3.50
CA LYS A 98 -14.58 27.18 -4.31
C LYS A 98 -15.76 27.29 -5.26
N ASN A 99 -16.10 26.20 -5.95
CA ASN A 99 -17.24 26.18 -6.86
C ASN A 99 -18.56 26.46 -6.13
N HIS A 100 -18.75 25.87 -4.95
CA HIS A 100 -19.93 26.12 -4.11
C HIS A 100 -20.03 27.58 -3.68
N ALA A 101 -18.94 28.16 -3.18
CA ALA A 101 -18.89 29.58 -2.80
C ALA A 101 -19.19 30.51 -3.98
N GLY A 102 -18.72 30.17 -5.19
CA GLY A 102 -19.07 30.91 -6.40
C GLY A 102 -20.56 30.85 -6.74
N ILE A 103 -21.19 29.67 -6.64
CA ILE A 103 -22.63 29.48 -6.89
C ILE A 103 -23.48 30.27 -5.88
N ASP A 104 -23.11 30.26 -4.60
CA ASP A 104 -23.83 31.00 -3.56
C ASP A 104 -23.73 32.52 -3.79
N ALA A 105 -22.56 33.01 -4.23
CA ALA A 105 -22.38 34.41 -4.59
C ALA A 105 -23.27 34.85 -5.76
N TYR A 106 -23.54 33.96 -6.73
CA TYR A 106 -24.45 34.24 -7.86
C TYR A 106 -25.94 34.11 -7.51
N ARG A 107 -26.31 33.38 -6.44
CA ARG A 107 -27.71 33.26 -5.96
C ARG A 107 -28.10 34.32 -4.95
N GLY A 108 -27.14 34.95 -4.28
CA GLY A 108 -27.35 35.98 -3.26
C GLY A 108 -27.26 37.43 -3.74
N SER A 109 -26.99 37.67 -5.04
CA SER A 109 -27.05 38.97 -5.72
C SER A 109 -28.36 39.15 -6.47
#